data_AF-A0A0Q9LZL9-F1
#
_entry.id   AF-A0A0Q9LZL9-F1
#
_cell.length_a   1.000
_cell.length_b   1.000
_cell.length_c   1.000
_cell.angle_alpha   90.00
_cell.angle_beta   90.00
_cell.angle_gamma   90.00
#
_symmetry.space_group_name_H-M   'P 1'
#
loop_
_entity.id
_entity.type
_entity.pdbx_description
1 polymer ?
#
loop_
_entity_poly.entity_id
_entity_poly.type
_entity_poly.pdbx_seq_one_letter_code
_entity_poly.pdbx_strand_id
1 'polypeptide(L)'
;MKSEIIASAKRSSGYTFSPIFEKVKPYLKKHDLTIGNLETTFSGKRKLGVIGSRPKCNCPRERRNPKTGFPLFNCPDALASTLRNVGLHVLTTANNHCMDGGVTGLKRTLNVLDKQGLKHTGTFRSIQESKRHLIMRVKGVNIGILSYTKGTNSIQVPNRWLVNHIDQKKMIADIREMKNKTDFIVVYLHFGREYRPFPGKNQKQLMHLLFKQGVNVVLGAHPHLLYPVTQAKVKDIYGQVRNRVAAPSLGNFVSTRLIRNNNTIRGMILSLTLSKNERGITDILKIDRIPTIVERRKTNKKTFTVIRRKEHKLVAQRN
;
A
#
# COMPACT_ATOMS: atom_id res chain seq x y z
N MET A 1 0.80 2.48 -11.52
CA MET A 1 0.51 1.15 -12.13
C MET A 1 1.21 1.07 -13.48
N LYS A 2 1.69 -0.12 -13.84
CA LYS A 2 2.49 -0.31 -15.06
C LYS A 2 1.65 -0.19 -16.34
N SER A 3 2.22 0.40 -17.39
CA SER A 3 1.60 0.64 -18.69
C SER A 3 1.10 -0.64 -19.35
N GLU A 4 1.82 -1.77 -19.23
CA GLU A 4 1.36 -3.06 -19.76
C GLU A 4 0.04 -3.53 -19.09
N ILE A 5 -0.09 -3.31 -17.79
CA ILE A 5 -1.29 -3.70 -17.03
C ILE A 5 -2.45 -2.79 -17.41
N ILE A 6 -2.21 -1.48 -17.50
CA ILE A 6 -3.22 -0.52 -17.96
C ILE A 6 -3.69 -0.86 -19.38
N ALA A 7 -2.77 -1.22 -20.28
CA ALA A 7 -3.10 -1.62 -21.65
C ALA A 7 -3.95 -2.90 -21.70
N SER A 8 -3.70 -3.87 -20.80
CA SER A 8 -4.52 -5.09 -20.70
C SER A 8 -5.98 -4.79 -20.29
N ALA A 9 -6.17 -3.73 -19.50
CA ALA A 9 -7.49 -3.29 -19.03
C ALA A 9 -8.27 -2.46 -20.05
N LYS A 10 -7.63 -1.95 -21.11
CA LYS A 10 -8.30 -1.11 -22.13
C LYS A 10 -9.42 -1.87 -22.86
N ARG A 11 -10.56 -1.21 -23.05
CA ARG A 11 -11.75 -1.61 -23.83
C ARG A 11 -12.12 -0.51 -24.83
N SER A 12 -13.10 -0.76 -25.71
CA SER A 12 -13.59 0.24 -26.67
C SER A 12 -14.14 1.50 -25.99
N SER A 13 -14.89 1.34 -24.89
CA SER A 13 -15.54 2.43 -24.15
C SER A 13 -14.77 2.91 -22.90
N GLY A 14 -13.53 2.47 -22.67
CA GLY A 14 -12.74 2.88 -21.51
C GLY A 14 -11.81 1.80 -20.96
N TYR A 15 -11.90 1.53 -19.65
CA TYR A 15 -11.02 0.59 -18.94
C TYR A 15 -11.80 -0.31 -17.98
N THR A 16 -11.47 -1.60 -17.96
CA THR A 16 -12.03 -2.60 -17.04
C THR A 16 -10.91 -3.36 -16.35
N PHE A 17 -10.71 -3.11 -15.06
CA PHE A 17 -9.67 -3.75 -14.26
C PHE A 17 -10.15 -4.99 -13.50
N SER A 18 -11.46 -5.24 -13.41
CA SER A 18 -12.06 -6.35 -12.64
C SER A 18 -11.41 -7.73 -12.89
N PRO A 19 -11.10 -8.14 -14.14
CA PRO A 19 -10.46 -9.44 -14.40
C PRO A 19 -9.10 -9.64 -13.71
N ILE A 20 -8.39 -8.56 -13.36
CA ILE A 20 -7.12 -8.64 -12.63
C ILE A 20 -7.32 -9.20 -11.23
N PHE A 21 -8.45 -8.88 -10.60
CA PHE A 21 -8.70 -9.17 -9.18
C PHE A 21 -9.71 -10.29 -8.95
N GLU A 22 -10.32 -10.81 -10.01
CA GLU A 22 -11.47 -11.73 -9.92
C GLU A 22 -11.19 -12.94 -9.02
N LYS A 23 -10.03 -13.57 -9.16
CA LYS A 23 -9.65 -14.76 -8.38
C LYS A 23 -9.30 -14.45 -6.92
N VAL A 24 -8.97 -13.20 -6.59
CA VAL A 24 -8.68 -12.77 -5.21
C VAL A 24 -9.85 -12.06 -4.52
N LYS A 25 -10.85 -11.61 -5.29
CA LYS A 25 -12.02 -10.89 -4.78
C LYS A 25 -12.74 -11.58 -3.61
N PRO A 26 -12.97 -12.91 -3.60
CA PRO A 26 -13.61 -13.58 -2.45
C PRO A 26 -12.77 -13.47 -1.16
N TYR A 27 -11.45 -13.52 -1.28
CA TYR A 27 -10.56 -13.37 -0.13
C TYR A 27 -10.55 -11.95 0.42
N LEU A 28 -10.81 -10.93 -0.39
CA LEU A 28 -10.89 -9.54 0.05
C LEU A 28 -12.26 -9.25 0.67
N LYS A 29 -13.35 -9.61 -0.03
CA LYS A 29 -14.73 -9.32 0.38
C LYS A 29 -15.17 -9.94 1.72
N LYS A 30 -14.54 -11.03 2.15
CA LYS A 30 -14.85 -11.66 3.45
C LYS A 30 -14.41 -10.85 4.68
N HIS A 31 -13.63 -9.78 4.50
CA HIS A 31 -13.10 -8.99 5.60
C HIS A 31 -13.96 -7.76 5.88
N ASP A 32 -14.12 -7.44 7.16
CA ASP A 32 -14.85 -6.24 7.61
C ASP A 32 -14.08 -4.93 7.30
N LEU A 33 -12.77 -5.02 7.15
CA LEU A 33 -11.89 -3.92 6.77
C LEU A 33 -10.73 -4.44 5.91
N THR A 34 -10.40 -3.72 4.84
CA THR A 34 -9.30 -4.09 3.95
C THR A 34 -8.53 -2.83 3.56
N ILE A 35 -7.23 -2.86 3.81
CA ILE A 35 -6.30 -1.75 3.63
C ILE A 35 -5.30 -2.14 2.53
N GLY A 36 -5.04 -1.24 1.59
CA GLY A 36 -4.01 -1.41 0.57
C GLY A 36 -3.18 -0.15 0.36
N ASN A 37 -2.02 -0.27 -0.29
CA ASN A 37 -1.21 0.88 -0.73
C ASN A 37 -1.48 1.19 -2.20
N LEU A 38 -1.90 2.42 -2.49
CA LEU A 38 -2.12 2.90 -3.85
C LEU A 38 -0.84 3.55 -4.39
N GLU A 39 0.06 2.74 -4.96
CA GLU A 39 1.30 3.19 -5.59
C GLU A 39 1.09 3.65 -7.05
N THR A 40 0.06 4.46 -7.26
CA THR A 40 -0.26 5.09 -8.54
C THR A 40 -1.11 6.32 -8.27
N THR A 41 -1.15 7.25 -9.23
CA THR A 41 -2.03 8.41 -9.15
C THR A 41 -3.22 8.28 -10.09
N PHE A 42 -4.28 9.03 -9.82
CA PHE A 42 -5.37 9.34 -10.75
C PHE A 42 -5.24 10.81 -11.14
N SER A 43 -4.20 11.13 -11.92
CA SER A 43 -3.85 12.51 -12.27
C SER A 43 -4.64 13.05 -13.48
N GLY A 44 -5.49 12.22 -14.09
CA GLY A 44 -6.36 12.61 -15.21
C GLY A 44 -5.60 12.88 -16.51
N LYS A 45 -6.28 13.55 -17.45
CA LYS A 45 -5.72 14.00 -18.74
C LYS A 45 -4.89 15.27 -18.54
N ARG A 46 -3.70 15.17 -17.96
CA ARG A 46 -2.77 16.31 -17.92
C ARG A 46 -1.87 16.33 -19.15
N LYS A 47 -1.73 17.51 -19.76
CA LYS A 47 -0.46 17.93 -20.38
C LYS A 47 0.53 18.11 -19.24
N LEU A 48 1.36 17.10 -18.98
CA LEU A 48 2.50 17.26 -18.07
C LEU A 48 3.42 18.33 -18.70
N GLY A 49 3.72 19.38 -17.96
CA GLY A 49 4.65 20.41 -18.41
C GLY A 49 6.00 19.79 -18.75
N VAL A 50 6.38 19.95 -20.01
CA VAL A 50 7.70 19.69 -20.62
C VAL A 50 8.07 18.21 -20.87
N ILE A 51 8.43 17.99 -22.14
CA ILE A 51 9.01 16.82 -22.82
C ILE A 51 9.49 15.72 -21.89
N GLY A 52 8.71 14.64 -21.82
CA GLY A 52 9.23 13.32 -21.49
C GLY A 52 9.57 12.61 -22.78
N SER A 53 10.82 12.19 -22.96
CA SER A 53 11.19 11.28 -24.04
C SER A 53 10.41 9.98 -23.84
N ARG A 54 9.37 9.76 -24.66
CA ARG A 54 8.99 8.38 -24.98
C ARG A 54 10.25 7.79 -25.63
N PRO A 55 10.82 6.67 -25.15
CA PRO A 55 11.87 6.02 -25.92
C PRO A 55 11.34 5.82 -27.35
N LYS A 56 12.17 6.10 -28.37
CA LYS A 56 11.80 6.06 -29.80
C LYS A 56 11.16 4.74 -30.24
N CYS A 57 11.28 3.68 -29.43
CA CYS A 57 10.63 2.40 -29.68
C CYS A 57 9.18 2.39 -29.17
N ASN A 58 8.28 1.84 -29.98
CA ASN A 58 6.87 1.53 -29.66
C ASN A 58 6.68 0.51 -28.50
N CYS A 59 7.65 0.38 -27.59
CA CYS A 59 7.52 -0.43 -26.40
C CYS A 59 6.60 0.27 -25.38
N PRO A 60 5.72 -0.47 -24.67
CA PRO A 60 4.97 0.06 -23.54
C PRO A 60 5.90 0.26 -22.33
N ARG A 61 6.80 1.24 -22.41
CA ARG A 61 7.64 1.69 -21.30
C ARG A 61 6.94 2.83 -20.57
N GLU A 62 7.11 2.86 -19.26
CA GLU A 62 6.59 3.94 -18.44
C GLU A 62 7.22 5.26 -18.88
N ARG A 63 6.40 6.33 -18.91
CA ARG A 63 6.94 7.68 -18.99
C ARG A 63 7.85 7.91 -17.78
N ARG A 64 8.94 8.65 -17.97
CA ARG A 64 9.87 8.98 -16.90
C ARG A 64 9.90 10.48 -16.69
N ASN A 65 10.14 10.89 -15.45
CA ASN A 65 10.42 12.27 -15.12
C ASN A 65 11.76 12.67 -15.76
N PRO A 66 11.84 13.74 -16.57
CA PRO A 66 13.07 14.12 -17.24
C PRO A 66 14.17 14.58 -16.28
N LYS A 67 13.81 15.12 -15.11
CA LYS A 67 14.78 15.59 -14.10
C LYS A 67 15.32 14.47 -13.23
N THR A 68 14.45 13.55 -12.79
CA THR A 68 14.82 12.52 -11.80
C THR A 68 15.03 11.14 -12.42
N GLY A 69 14.61 10.95 -13.66
CA GLY A 69 14.68 9.66 -14.36
C GLY A 69 13.67 8.62 -13.87
N PHE A 70 12.97 8.83 -12.74
CA PHE A 70 12.03 7.85 -12.20
C PHE A 70 10.76 7.71 -13.05
N PRO A 71 10.13 6.51 -13.09
CA PRO A 71 8.84 6.33 -13.74
C PRO A 71 7.75 7.25 -13.16
N LEU A 72 6.89 7.76 -14.03
CA LEU A 72 5.69 8.52 -13.68
C LEU A 72 4.45 7.65 -13.90
N PHE A 73 3.73 7.37 -12.82
CA PHE A 73 2.52 6.60 -12.82
C PHE A 73 1.27 7.49 -12.84
N ASN A 74 0.40 7.18 -13.78
CA ASN A 74 -0.94 7.74 -13.88
C ASN A 74 -1.87 6.63 -14.39
N CYS A 75 -2.89 6.29 -13.60
CA CYS A 75 -3.83 5.23 -13.92
C CYS A 75 -5.20 5.84 -14.25
N PRO A 76 -5.98 5.23 -15.17
CA PRO A 76 -7.38 5.61 -15.36
C PRO A 76 -8.21 5.46 -14.08
N ASP A 77 -9.13 6.41 -13.85
CA ASP A 77 -10.01 6.46 -12.67
C ASP A 77 -10.84 5.18 -12.47
N ALA A 78 -11.13 4.44 -13.54
CA ALA A 78 -11.87 3.17 -13.49
C ALA A 78 -11.22 2.13 -12.56
N LEU A 79 -9.91 2.23 -12.29
CA LEU A 79 -9.26 1.39 -11.28
C LEU A 79 -9.83 1.67 -9.88
N ALA A 80 -10.09 2.93 -9.50
CA ALA A 80 -10.63 3.24 -8.18
C ALA A 80 -11.99 2.56 -7.94
N SER A 81 -12.89 2.62 -8.93
CA SER A 81 -14.17 1.91 -8.87
C SER A 81 -13.97 0.40 -8.74
N THR A 82 -13.02 -0.15 -9.50
CA THR A 82 -12.67 -1.58 -9.39
C THR A 82 -12.17 -1.93 -7.99
N LEU A 83 -11.26 -1.13 -7.42
CA LEU A 83 -10.69 -1.37 -6.08
C LEU A 83 -11.79 -1.38 -5.01
N ARG A 84 -12.74 -0.46 -5.06
CA ARG A 84 -13.92 -0.49 -4.19
C ARG A 84 -14.72 -1.78 -4.37
N ASN A 85 -15.05 -2.13 -5.62
CA ASN A 85 -15.90 -3.29 -5.94
C ASN A 85 -15.28 -4.64 -5.56
N VAL A 86 -13.95 -4.73 -5.52
CA VAL A 86 -13.25 -5.96 -5.11
C VAL A 86 -13.10 -6.09 -3.59
N GLY A 87 -13.48 -5.07 -2.81
CA GLY A 87 -13.53 -5.11 -1.35
C GLY A 87 -12.48 -4.26 -0.63
N LEU A 88 -11.82 -3.31 -1.29
CA LEU A 88 -10.95 -2.36 -0.59
C LEU A 88 -11.80 -1.29 0.10
N HIS A 89 -11.43 -0.98 1.33
CA HIS A 89 -12.09 0.03 2.16
C HIS A 89 -11.21 1.26 2.34
N VAL A 90 -9.90 1.04 2.55
CA VAL A 90 -8.91 2.08 2.80
C VAL A 90 -7.72 1.93 1.85
N LEU A 91 -7.27 3.05 1.28
CA LEU A 91 -6.04 3.13 0.51
C LEU A 91 -5.06 4.12 1.13
N THR A 92 -3.85 3.64 1.43
CA THR A 92 -2.74 4.51 1.81
C THR A 92 -2.13 5.14 0.57
N THR A 93 -1.79 6.42 0.69
CA THR A 93 -1.34 7.26 -0.44
C THR A 93 0.04 7.85 -0.22
N ALA A 94 0.60 7.76 1.00
CA ALA A 94 2.00 8.12 1.24
C ALA A 94 2.92 7.05 0.62
N ASN A 95 3.44 7.34 -0.56
CA ASN A 95 4.46 6.53 -1.24
C ASN A 95 5.27 7.40 -2.21
N ASN A 96 6.30 6.80 -2.80
CA ASN A 96 7.22 7.51 -3.69
C ASN A 96 6.58 8.03 -4.99
N HIS A 97 5.45 7.48 -5.39
CA HIS A 97 4.71 7.86 -6.61
C HIS A 97 3.56 8.85 -6.35
N CYS A 98 3.32 9.26 -5.10
CA CYS A 98 2.19 10.13 -4.77
C CYS A 98 2.26 11.52 -5.41
N MET A 99 3.46 11.96 -5.81
CA MET A 99 3.72 13.25 -6.45
C MET A 99 3.95 13.18 -7.96
N ASP A 100 3.73 12.03 -8.61
CA ASP A 100 3.98 11.86 -10.05
C ASP A 100 3.15 12.82 -10.92
N GLY A 101 1.98 13.22 -10.44
CA GLY A 101 1.14 14.24 -11.08
C GLY A 101 1.29 15.64 -10.47
N GLY A 102 2.27 15.88 -9.61
CA GLY A 102 2.40 17.09 -8.79
C GLY A 102 1.23 17.30 -7.82
N VAL A 103 1.15 18.49 -7.21
CA VAL A 103 0.13 18.82 -6.19
C VAL A 103 -1.29 18.62 -6.71
N THR A 104 -1.60 19.07 -7.94
CA THR A 104 -2.95 18.90 -8.50
C THR A 104 -3.26 17.42 -8.79
N GLY A 105 -2.27 16.63 -9.22
CA GLY A 105 -2.45 15.19 -9.42
C GLY A 105 -2.70 14.45 -8.11
N LEU A 106 -1.99 14.81 -7.05
CA LEU A 106 -2.23 14.34 -5.68
C LEU A 106 -3.66 14.69 -5.25
N LYS A 107 -4.06 15.97 -5.28
CA LYS A 107 -5.41 16.40 -4.88
C LYS A 107 -6.50 15.70 -5.68
N ARG A 108 -6.31 15.57 -7.01
CA ARG A 108 -7.24 14.86 -7.89
C ARG A 108 -7.32 13.37 -7.55
N THR A 109 -6.19 12.74 -7.24
CA THR A 109 -6.16 11.34 -6.81
C THR A 109 -7.04 11.13 -5.60
N LEU A 110 -6.92 12.00 -4.60
CA LEU A 110 -7.76 11.94 -3.41
C LEU A 110 -9.25 12.16 -3.75
N ASN A 111 -9.59 13.12 -4.62
CA ASN A 111 -10.99 13.34 -5.05
C ASN A 111 -11.60 12.11 -5.76
N VAL A 112 -10.81 11.39 -6.56
CA VAL A 112 -11.26 10.16 -7.21
C VAL A 112 -11.52 9.06 -6.19
N LEU A 113 -10.68 8.95 -5.16
CA LEU A 113 -10.89 8.00 -4.07
C LEU A 113 -12.19 8.30 -3.30
N ASP A 114 -12.40 9.56 -2.93
CA ASP A 114 -13.62 10.00 -2.24
C ASP A 114 -14.88 9.73 -3.07
N LYS A 115 -14.84 10.00 -4.39
CA LYS A 115 -15.97 9.72 -5.30
C LYS A 115 -16.35 8.23 -5.34
N GLN A 116 -15.40 7.33 -5.07
CA GLN A 116 -15.65 5.88 -4.98
C GLN A 116 -15.85 5.40 -3.53
N GLY A 117 -15.94 6.34 -2.57
CA GLY A 117 -16.06 6.08 -1.14
C GLY A 117 -14.87 5.34 -0.53
N LEU A 118 -13.71 5.32 -1.21
CA LEU A 118 -12.48 4.73 -0.70
C LEU A 118 -11.85 5.71 0.28
N LYS A 119 -11.80 5.35 1.56
CA LYS A 119 -11.12 6.16 2.57
C LYS A 119 -9.61 6.17 2.30
N HIS A 120 -8.94 7.25 2.66
CA HIS A 120 -7.53 7.39 2.38
C HIS A 120 -6.78 8.14 3.47
N THR A 121 -5.47 7.89 3.57
CA THR A 121 -4.56 8.59 4.48
C THR A 121 -3.13 8.61 3.93
N GLY A 122 -2.30 9.53 4.42
CA GLY A 122 -0.89 9.68 4.09
C GLY A 122 -0.55 10.85 3.15
N THR A 123 -1.55 11.37 2.42
CA THR A 123 -1.43 12.62 1.66
C THR A 123 -2.69 13.46 1.81
N PHE A 124 -2.59 14.77 1.60
CA PHE A 124 -3.63 15.73 2.01
C PHE A 124 -3.78 16.89 1.03
N ARG A 125 -4.97 17.50 0.98
CA ARG A 125 -5.30 18.66 0.13
C ARG A 125 -5.13 19.99 0.87
N SER A 126 -5.19 19.95 2.21
CA SER A 126 -5.05 21.10 3.11
C SER A 126 -4.34 20.73 4.42
N ILE A 127 -3.91 21.76 5.17
CA ILE A 127 -3.36 21.59 6.52
C ILE A 127 -4.40 20.97 7.47
N GLN A 128 -5.65 21.43 7.40
CA GLN A 128 -6.74 20.94 8.24
C GLN A 128 -6.99 19.45 8.00
N GLU A 129 -6.94 19.00 6.75
CA GLU A 129 -7.06 17.58 6.41
C GLU A 129 -5.87 16.78 6.96
N SER A 130 -4.65 17.34 6.92
CA SER A 130 -3.43 16.70 7.46
C SER A 130 -3.46 16.46 8.98
N LYS A 131 -4.31 17.18 9.71
CA LYS A 131 -4.52 17.03 11.16
C LYS A 131 -5.62 16.03 11.52
N ARG A 132 -6.36 15.50 10.55
CA ARG A 132 -7.46 14.55 10.78
C ARG A 132 -6.96 13.11 10.57
N HIS A 133 -6.64 12.42 11.67
CA HIS A 133 -6.26 11.01 11.61
C HIS A 133 -7.45 10.14 11.17
N LEU A 134 -7.16 9.15 10.32
CA LEU A 134 -8.18 8.22 9.84
C LEU A 134 -8.49 7.17 10.92
N ILE A 135 -9.74 7.14 11.38
CA ILE A 135 -10.27 6.13 12.30
C ILE A 135 -11.43 5.41 11.61
N MET A 136 -11.36 4.08 11.55
CA MET A 136 -12.41 3.22 11.02
C MET A 136 -13.07 2.48 12.18
N ARG A 137 -14.37 2.68 12.39
CA ARG A 137 -15.15 1.92 13.37
C ARG A 137 -15.66 0.64 12.72
N VAL A 138 -15.27 -0.52 13.25
CA VAL A 138 -15.60 -1.84 12.71
C VAL A 138 -16.06 -2.74 13.85
N LYS A 139 -17.34 -3.14 13.85
CA LYS A 139 -17.92 -4.03 14.87
C LYS A 139 -17.57 -3.63 16.32
N GLY A 140 -17.68 -2.34 16.63
CA GLY A 140 -17.37 -1.80 17.98
C GLY A 140 -15.89 -1.57 18.29
N VAL A 141 -14.99 -1.81 17.34
CA VAL A 141 -13.55 -1.54 17.44
C VAL A 141 -13.20 -0.28 16.64
N ASN A 142 -12.58 0.70 17.29
CA ASN A 142 -12.02 1.88 16.62
C ASN A 142 -10.58 1.59 16.16
N ILE A 143 -10.38 1.48 14.84
CA ILE A 143 -9.08 1.18 14.22
C ILE A 143 -8.47 2.45 13.64
N GLY A 144 -7.36 2.91 14.22
CA GLY A 144 -6.57 4.02 13.71
C GLY A 144 -5.61 3.59 12.61
N ILE A 145 -5.52 4.37 11.54
CA ILE A 145 -4.67 4.06 10.38
C ILE A 145 -3.80 5.26 10.05
N LEU A 146 -2.49 5.10 10.22
CA LEU A 146 -1.48 6.08 9.86
C LEU A 146 -0.64 5.57 8.69
N SER A 147 -0.21 6.47 7.81
CA SER A 147 0.66 6.10 6.68
C SER A 147 1.74 7.12 6.43
N TYR A 148 2.95 6.62 6.15
CA TYR A 148 4.14 7.44 5.91
C TYR A 148 5.02 6.86 4.79
N THR A 149 5.78 7.73 4.12
CA THR A 149 6.74 7.33 3.09
C THR A 149 8.13 7.89 3.34
N LYS A 150 9.17 7.17 2.87
CA LYS A 150 10.55 7.65 2.93
C LYS A 150 10.85 8.83 1.98
N GLY A 151 10.02 9.07 0.97
CA GLY A 151 10.25 10.12 -0.02
C GLY A 151 9.38 9.97 -1.27
N THR A 152 9.60 10.84 -2.26
CA THR A 152 8.71 11.08 -3.42
C THR A 152 9.43 11.00 -4.78
N ASN A 153 10.34 10.04 -4.96
CA ASN A 153 11.16 9.89 -6.19
C ASN A 153 11.89 11.19 -6.58
N SER A 154 12.37 11.92 -5.58
CA SER A 154 13.03 13.23 -5.70
C SER A 154 12.15 14.34 -6.29
N ILE A 155 10.84 14.13 -6.41
CA ILE A 155 9.88 15.18 -6.76
C ILE A 155 9.61 16.04 -5.53
N GLN A 156 9.86 17.34 -5.63
CA GLN A 156 9.70 18.28 -4.52
C GLN A 156 8.25 18.29 -4.00
N VAL A 157 8.12 18.26 -2.68
CA VAL A 157 6.86 18.49 -1.97
C VAL A 157 6.87 19.93 -1.46
N PRO A 158 6.08 20.85 -2.04
CA PRO A 158 6.20 22.28 -1.73
C PRO A 158 5.77 22.62 -0.29
N ASN A 159 4.93 21.78 0.33
CA ASN A 159 4.51 21.95 1.71
C ASN A 159 4.55 20.61 2.44
N ARG A 160 5.24 20.54 3.59
CA ARG A 160 5.43 19.29 4.34
C ARG A 160 4.13 18.58 4.73
N TRP A 161 3.04 19.31 4.93
CA TRP A 161 1.73 18.74 5.28
C TRP A 161 1.04 18.02 4.11
N LEU A 162 1.49 18.16 2.86
CA LEU A 162 0.89 17.46 1.71
C LEU A 162 1.13 15.94 1.74
N VAL A 163 2.29 15.52 2.27
CA VAL A 163 2.74 14.12 2.27
C VAL A 163 3.33 13.80 3.63
N ASN A 164 2.81 12.76 4.27
CA ASN A 164 3.39 12.24 5.50
C ASN A 164 4.73 11.55 5.20
N HIS A 165 5.82 12.27 5.38
CA HIS A 165 7.15 11.67 5.38
C HIS A 165 7.44 10.95 6.70
N ILE A 166 8.28 9.92 6.64
CA ILE A 166 8.79 9.25 7.84
C ILE A 166 9.64 10.26 8.63
N ASP A 167 9.09 10.70 9.76
CA ASP A 167 9.73 11.53 10.76
C ASP A 167 9.35 10.94 12.12
N GLN A 168 10.32 10.41 12.86
CA GLN A 168 10.02 9.66 14.09
C GLN A 168 9.31 10.53 15.14
N LYS A 169 9.68 11.82 15.27
CA LYS A 169 9.06 12.72 16.25
C LYS A 169 7.60 12.95 15.90
N LYS A 170 7.31 13.26 14.63
CA LYS A 170 5.93 13.43 14.14
C LYS A 170 5.12 12.15 14.31
N MET A 171 5.67 11.01 13.89
CA MET A 171 4.98 9.72 14.00
C MET A 171 4.62 9.38 15.44
N ILE A 172 5.53 9.61 16.39
CA ILE A 172 5.28 9.42 17.83
C ILE A 172 4.14 10.33 18.31
N ALA A 173 4.15 11.61 17.91
CA ALA A 173 3.09 12.54 18.27
C ALA A 173 1.72 12.10 17.70
N ASP A 174 1.67 11.70 16.42
CA ASP A 174 0.45 11.21 15.78
C ASP A 174 -0.08 9.93 16.48
N ILE A 175 0.81 9.00 16.86
CA ILE A 175 0.44 7.78 17.59
C ILE A 175 -0.15 8.10 18.96
N ARG A 176 0.46 9.03 19.70
CA ARG A 176 -0.05 9.48 21.00
C ARG A 176 -1.44 10.11 20.86
N GLU A 177 -1.65 10.93 19.84
CA GLU A 177 -2.96 11.52 19.58
C GLU A 177 -4.02 10.47 19.22
N MET A 178 -3.64 9.46 18.44
CA MET A 178 -4.52 8.34 18.09
C MET A 178 -4.88 7.45 19.29
N LYS A 179 -3.97 7.29 20.25
CA LYS A 179 -4.10 6.32 21.35
C LYS A 179 -5.36 6.54 22.19
N ASN A 180 -5.75 7.80 22.39
CA ASN A 180 -6.95 8.15 23.18
C ASN A 180 -8.26 7.97 22.40
N LYS A 181 -8.19 7.75 21.10
CA LYS A 181 -9.34 7.70 20.19
C LYS A 181 -9.56 6.32 19.57
N THR A 182 -8.67 5.37 19.84
CA THR A 182 -8.62 4.08 19.13
C THR A 182 -8.30 2.89 20.04
N ASP A 183 -8.86 1.74 19.69
CA ASP A 183 -8.60 0.46 20.35
C ASP A 183 -7.37 -0.25 19.77
N PHE A 184 -7.11 0.01 18.48
CA PHE A 184 -6.12 -0.68 17.65
C PHE A 184 -5.50 0.28 16.63
N ILE A 185 -4.17 0.30 16.51
CA ILE A 185 -3.44 1.20 15.59
C ILE A 185 -2.66 0.40 14.57
N VAL A 186 -2.87 0.72 13.29
CA VAL A 186 -2.11 0.22 12.14
C VAL A 186 -1.26 1.35 11.57
N VAL A 187 0.04 1.11 11.43
CA VAL A 187 0.95 2.02 10.72
C VAL A 187 1.39 1.37 9.41
N TYR A 188 1.16 2.04 8.28
CA TYR A 188 1.56 1.60 6.95
C TYR A 188 2.75 2.42 6.44
N LEU A 189 3.90 1.77 6.27
CA LEU A 189 5.16 2.40 5.85
C LEU A 189 5.52 2.05 4.40
N HIS A 190 5.81 3.07 3.61
CA HIS A 190 6.39 2.92 2.28
C HIS A 190 7.90 3.22 2.36
N PHE A 191 8.71 2.20 2.64
CA PHE A 191 10.07 2.36 3.17
C PHE A 191 11.03 1.19 2.85
N GLY A 192 12.31 1.37 3.15
CA GLY A 192 13.35 0.39 2.82
C GLY A 192 14.03 0.67 1.48
N ARG A 193 14.77 -0.33 0.98
CA ARG A 193 15.50 -0.25 -0.29
C ARG A 193 14.86 -1.21 -1.29
N GLU A 194 14.57 -0.72 -2.49
CA GLU A 194 14.04 -1.55 -3.58
C GLU A 194 14.93 -2.78 -3.82
N TYR A 195 14.30 -3.93 -4.01
CA TYR A 195 14.92 -5.18 -4.42
C TYR A 195 15.95 -5.79 -3.45
N ARG A 196 16.12 -5.21 -2.26
CA ARG A 196 16.90 -5.86 -1.20
C ARG A 196 16.15 -7.12 -0.73
N PRO A 197 16.81 -8.27 -0.53
CA PRO A 197 16.11 -9.51 -0.17
C PRO A 197 15.62 -9.53 1.28
N PHE A 198 16.11 -8.65 2.14
CA PHE A 198 15.77 -8.61 3.57
C PHE A 198 15.62 -7.16 4.08
N PRO A 199 14.78 -6.95 5.12
CA PRO A 199 14.61 -5.64 5.72
C PRO A 199 15.91 -5.14 6.36
N GLY A 200 16.27 -3.89 6.10
CA GLY A 200 17.46 -3.25 6.67
C GLY A 200 17.33 -2.96 8.18
N LYS A 201 18.47 -2.70 8.85
CA LYS A 201 18.53 -2.37 10.28
C LYS A 201 17.58 -1.24 10.67
N ASN A 202 17.60 -0.12 9.91
CA ASN A 202 16.75 1.04 10.17
C ASN A 202 15.24 0.71 10.04
N GLN A 203 14.86 -0.21 9.13
CA GLN A 203 13.47 -0.64 9.03
C GLN A 203 13.05 -1.41 10.29
N LYS A 204 13.87 -2.37 10.73
CA LYS A 204 13.59 -3.16 11.95
C LYS A 204 13.52 -2.28 13.19
N GLN A 205 14.47 -1.34 13.34
CA GLN A 205 14.50 -0.39 14.45
C GLN A 205 13.25 0.51 14.48
N LEU A 206 12.84 1.05 13.33
CA LEU A 206 11.63 1.86 13.24
C LEU A 206 10.39 1.05 13.62
N MET A 207 10.23 -0.18 13.11
CA MET A 207 9.08 -1.03 13.46
C MET A 207 9.04 -1.34 14.96
N HIS A 208 10.19 -1.66 15.56
CA HIS A 208 10.29 -1.92 17.00
C HIS A 208 9.96 -0.66 17.84
N LEU A 209 10.43 0.51 17.43
CA LEU A 209 10.07 1.79 18.05
C LEU A 209 8.56 2.00 18.03
N LEU A 210 7.90 1.78 16.89
CA LEU A 210 6.45 1.97 16.75
C LEU A 210 5.67 1.01 17.67
N PHE A 211 6.10 -0.24 17.79
CA PHE A 211 5.49 -1.18 18.74
C PHE A 211 5.63 -0.73 20.19
N LYS A 212 6.81 -0.21 20.59
CA LYS A 212 6.99 0.39 21.93
C LYS A 212 6.04 1.57 22.17
N GLN A 213 5.69 2.33 21.13
CA GLN A 213 4.74 3.45 21.22
C GLN A 213 3.26 3.02 21.20
N GLY A 214 2.97 1.71 21.19
CA GLY A 214 1.62 1.17 21.29
C GLY A 214 0.94 0.82 19.96
N VAL A 215 1.64 0.92 18.82
CA VAL A 215 1.14 0.46 17.51
C VAL A 215 0.94 -1.06 17.54
N ASN A 216 -0.17 -1.57 17.02
CA ASN A 216 -0.47 -3.00 17.01
C ASN A 216 0.13 -3.70 15.79
N VAL A 217 0.06 -3.06 14.62
CA VAL A 217 0.52 -3.64 13.35
C VAL A 217 1.33 -2.63 12.57
N VAL A 218 2.50 -3.04 12.09
CA VAL A 218 3.26 -2.28 11.10
C VAL A 218 3.28 -3.02 9.78
N LEU A 219 2.63 -2.43 8.77
CA LEU A 219 2.58 -2.92 7.40
C LEU A 219 3.60 -2.16 6.54
N GLY A 220 4.25 -2.85 5.63
CA GLY A 220 5.29 -2.31 4.78
C GLY A 220 5.02 -2.53 3.29
N ALA A 221 5.48 -1.58 2.49
CA ALA A 221 5.64 -1.67 1.04
C ALA A 221 6.94 -0.95 0.63
N HIS A 222 7.22 -0.90 -0.69
CA HIS A 222 8.38 -0.30 -1.37
C HIS A 222 9.47 -1.28 -1.86
N PRO A 223 9.95 -2.28 -1.09
CA PRO A 223 11.04 -3.15 -1.55
C PRO A 223 10.72 -3.99 -2.80
N HIS A 224 9.45 -4.05 -3.23
CA HIS A 224 8.94 -4.91 -4.31
C HIS A 224 9.19 -6.41 -4.11
N LEU A 225 9.55 -6.83 -2.90
CA LEU A 225 9.78 -8.22 -2.51
C LEU A 225 8.94 -8.54 -1.27
N LEU A 226 8.37 -9.73 -1.23
CA LEU A 226 7.65 -10.22 -0.06
C LEU A 226 8.65 -10.57 1.05
N TYR A 227 8.46 -9.98 2.23
CA TYR A 227 9.26 -10.31 3.41
C TYR A 227 8.46 -11.16 4.40
N PRO A 228 9.13 -11.91 5.29
CA PRO A 228 8.45 -12.65 6.35
C PRO A 228 7.59 -11.75 7.24
N VAL A 229 6.40 -12.25 7.59
CA VAL A 229 5.52 -11.63 8.58
C VAL A 229 5.83 -12.22 9.95
N THR A 230 6.35 -11.40 10.86
CA THR A 230 6.70 -11.80 12.21
C THR A 230 5.70 -11.30 13.23
N GLN A 231 5.63 -11.98 14.38
CA GLN A 231 4.82 -11.58 15.52
C GLN A 231 5.63 -11.69 16.81
N ALA A 232 5.34 -10.82 17.77
CA ALA A 232 5.92 -10.89 19.11
C ALA A 232 4.98 -10.26 20.14
N LYS A 233 5.04 -10.71 21.39
CA LYS A 233 4.45 -9.98 22.52
C LYS A 233 5.38 -8.83 22.90
N VAL A 234 4.86 -7.61 22.94
CA VAL A 234 5.65 -6.41 23.28
C VAL A 234 4.89 -5.60 24.33
N LYS A 235 5.59 -5.26 25.43
CA LYS A 235 5.15 -4.27 26.41
C LYS A 235 5.36 -2.87 25.82
N ASP A 236 4.29 -2.11 25.66
CA ASP A 236 4.37 -0.71 25.22
C ASP A 236 4.63 0.24 26.39
N ILE A 237 4.87 1.53 26.08
CA ILE A 237 5.10 2.58 27.07
C ILE A 237 3.89 2.85 27.98
N TYR A 238 2.72 2.31 27.66
CA TYR A 238 1.52 2.38 28.49
C TYR A 238 1.36 1.14 29.38
N GLY A 239 2.40 0.30 29.46
CA GLY A 239 2.43 -0.90 30.30
C GLY A 239 1.70 -2.10 29.73
N GLN A 240 1.11 -2.01 28.53
CA GLN A 240 0.29 -3.08 27.97
C GLN A 240 1.13 -4.06 27.15
N VAL A 241 1.02 -5.35 27.47
CA VAL A 241 1.61 -6.44 26.69
C VAL A 241 0.57 -6.95 25.70
N ARG A 242 0.80 -6.77 24.41
CA ARG A 242 -0.09 -7.22 23.33
C ARG A 242 0.67 -7.91 22.21
N ASN A 243 -0.02 -8.71 21.40
CA ASN A 243 0.53 -9.27 20.17
C ASN A 243 0.78 -8.15 19.16
N ARG A 244 2.01 -8.05 18.66
CA ARG A 244 2.42 -7.08 17.65
C ARG A 244 2.82 -7.79 16.36
N VAL A 245 2.37 -7.29 15.22
CA VAL A 245 2.64 -7.91 13.91
C VAL A 245 3.43 -6.97 13.02
N ALA A 246 4.55 -7.49 12.53
CA ALA A 246 5.43 -6.82 11.59
C ALA A 246 5.34 -7.51 10.23
N ALA A 247 4.91 -6.76 9.21
CA ALA A 247 4.98 -7.18 7.80
C ALA A 247 5.82 -6.15 7.04
N PRO A 248 7.18 -6.21 7.09
CA PRO A 248 8.02 -5.13 6.60
C PRO A 248 7.95 -4.93 5.08
N SER A 249 7.40 -5.91 4.34
CA SER A 249 6.94 -5.74 2.97
C SER A 249 5.94 -6.84 2.62
N LEU A 250 4.75 -6.47 2.17
CA LEU A 250 3.73 -7.40 1.64
C LEU A 250 3.97 -7.77 0.15
N GLY A 251 5.08 -7.31 -0.44
CA GLY A 251 5.39 -7.51 -1.85
C GLY A 251 4.48 -6.71 -2.77
N ASN A 252 4.36 -7.16 -4.02
CA ASN A 252 3.54 -6.52 -5.03
C ASN A 252 2.22 -7.28 -5.20
N PHE A 253 1.10 -6.64 -4.83
CA PHE A 253 -0.22 -7.24 -5.05
C PHE A 253 -0.60 -7.26 -6.53
N VAL A 254 -0.24 -6.20 -7.27
CA VAL A 254 -0.37 -6.13 -8.74
C VAL A 254 0.87 -5.45 -9.31
N SER A 255 1.72 -6.20 -10.02
CA SER A 255 2.88 -5.67 -10.73
C SER A 255 3.27 -6.59 -11.90
N THR A 256 4.08 -6.06 -12.82
CA THR A 256 4.85 -6.86 -13.75
C THR A 256 6.15 -7.32 -13.12
N ARG A 257 6.87 -8.23 -13.79
CA ARG A 257 8.22 -8.62 -13.40
C ARG A 257 9.17 -7.43 -13.53
N LEU A 258 9.73 -7.00 -12.41
CA LEU A 258 10.71 -5.92 -12.30
C LEU A 258 12.11 -6.49 -12.25
N ILE A 259 13.09 -5.77 -12.83
CA ILE A 259 14.53 -6.09 -12.81
C ILE A 259 14.87 -7.57 -13.09
N ARG A 260 14.09 -8.23 -13.97
CA ARG A 260 14.20 -9.68 -14.27
C ARG A 260 14.07 -10.61 -13.05
N ASN A 261 13.53 -10.13 -11.93
CA ASN A 261 13.37 -10.89 -10.69
C ASN A 261 11.93 -11.41 -10.53
N ASN A 262 11.74 -12.74 -10.59
CA ASN A 262 10.44 -13.39 -10.46
C ASN A 262 9.80 -13.23 -9.06
N ASN A 263 10.55 -12.82 -8.04
CA ASN A 263 9.97 -12.54 -6.72
C ASN A 263 9.16 -11.23 -6.69
N THR A 264 9.31 -10.37 -7.70
CA THR A 264 8.62 -9.07 -7.79
C THR A 264 7.19 -9.16 -8.30
N ILE A 265 6.72 -10.35 -8.69
CA ILE A 265 5.31 -10.61 -9.01
C ILE A 265 4.58 -11.32 -7.86
N ARG A 266 5.23 -11.43 -6.69
CA ARG A 266 4.67 -12.08 -5.50
C ARG A 266 4.18 -11.02 -4.52
N GLY A 267 3.06 -11.31 -3.87
CA GLY A 267 2.50 -10.51 -2.79
C GLY A 267 1.82 -11.38 -1.74
N MET A 268 1.10 -10.76 -0.81
CA MET A 268 0.33 -11.47 0.21
C MET A 268 -0.93 -10.70 0.60
N ILE A 269 -2.04 -11.41 0.79
CA ILE A 269 -3.16 -10.93 1.61
C ILE A 269 -2.88 -11.40 3.03
N LEU A 270 -2.58 -10.45 3.92
CA LEU A 270 -2.40 -10.71 5.34
C LEU A 270 -3.74 -10.45 6.04
N SER A 271 -4.34 -11.52 6.56
CA SER A 271 -5.64 -11.45 7.26
C SER A 271 -5.39 -11.50 8.76
N LEU A 272 -5.96 -10.53 9.49
CA LEU A 272 -5.88 -10.47 10.95
C LEU A 272 -7.29 -10.57 11.52
N THR A 273 -7.52 -11.53 12.42
CA THR A 273 -8.73 -11.58 13.22
C THR A 273 -8.45 -10.92 14.55
N LEU A 274 -9.28 -9.95 14.92
CA LEU A 274 -9.16 -9.23 16.18
C LEU A 274 -10.20 -9.73 17.18
N SER A 275 -9.85 -9.73 18.46
CA SER A 275 -10.80 -9.89 19.56
C SER A 275 -10.75 -8.67 20.46
N LYS A 276 -11.87 -8.34 21.11
CA LYS A 276 -11.95 -7.33 22.17
C LYS A 276 -12.51 -8.02 23.41
N ASN A 277 -11.77 -7.99 24.51
CA ASN A 277 -12.20 -8.62 25.76
C ASN A 277 -13.15 -7.71 26.54
N GLU A 278 -13.69 -8.21 27.65
CA GLU A 278 -14.62 -7.49 28.54
C GLU A 278 -14.04 -6.20 29.12
N ARG A 279 -12.71 -6.14 29.29
CA ARG A 279 -11.99 -4.93 29.73
C ARG A 279 -11.77 -3.91 28.59
N GLY A 280 -12.37 -4.13 27.42
CA GLY A 280 -12.24 -3.28 26.26
C GLY A 280 -10.89 -3.37 25.55
N ILE A 281 -10.03 -4.33 25.88
CA ILE A 281 -8.70 -4.49 25.28
C ILE A 281 -8.84 -5.26 23.96
N THR A 282 -8.47 -4.61 22.86
CA THR A 282 -8.39 -5.24 21.54
C THR A 282 -6.99 -5.81 21.26
N ASP A 283 -6.92 -7.06 20.82
CA ASP A 283 -5.68 -7.71 20.40
C ASP A 283 -5.89 -8.65 19.18
N ILE A 284 -4.78 -9.13 18.62
CA ILE A 284 -4.76 -10.04 17.47
C ILE A 284 -4.98 -11.47 17.97
N LEU A 285 -6.08 -12.08 17.55
CA LEU A 285 -6.45 -13.46 17.86
C LEU A 285 -5.83 -14.44 16.84
N LYS A 286 -5.88 -14.10 15.55
CA LYS A 286 -5.44 -14.99 14.47
C LYS A 286 -4.77 -14.23 13.33
N ILE A 287 -3.79 -14.87 12.70
CA ILE A 287 -3.08 -14.37 11.52
C ILE A 287 -3.11 -15.42 10.41
N ASP A 288 -3.80 -15.13 9.31
CA ASP A 288 -3.75 -15.95 8.09
C ASP A 288 -2.90 -15.25 7.02
N ARG A 289 -2.00 -16.01 6.39
CA ARG A 289 -1.10 -15.53 5.33
C ARG A 289 -1.51 -16.18 4.02
N ILE A 290 -2.06 -15.38 3.09
CA ILE A 290 -2.50 -15.89 1.80
C ILE A 290 -1.53 -15.37 0.73
N PRO A 291 -0.51 -16.15 0.36
CA PRO A 291 0.43 -15.73 -0.67
C PRO A 291 -0.27 -15.57 -2.02
N THR A 292 0.11 -14.54 -2.76
CA THR A 292 -0.43 -14.23 -4.08
C THR A 292 0.68 -14.12 -5.10
N ILE A 293 0.34 -14.38 -6.36
CA ILE A 293 1.22 -14.18 -7.51
C ILE A 293 0.42 -13.57 -8.65
N VAL A 294 1.05 -12.68 -9.40
CA VAL A 294 0.49 -12.13 -10.64
C VAL A 294 0.83 -13.06 -11.79
N GLU A 295 -0.18 -13.75 -12.31
CA GLU A 295 -0.06 -14.48 -13.57
C GLU A 295 -0.14 -13.51 -14.73
N ARG A 296 0.77 -13.69 -15.69
CA ARG A 296 0.74 -13.03 -16.99
C ARG A 296 0.49 -14.09 -18.06
N ARG A 297 -0.61 -13.97 -18.79
CA ARG A 297 -0.93 -14.87 -19.92
C ARG A 297 -0.80 -14.12 -21.24
N LYS A 298 -0.38 -14.84 -22.28
CA LYS A 298 -0.23 -14.33 -23.64
C LYS A 298 -0.76 -15.38 -24.62
N THR A 299 -2.07 -15.41 -24.80
CA THR A 299 -2.72 -16.16 -25.89
C THR A 299 -2.87 -15.21 -27.09
N ASN A 300 -3.86 -14.31 -27.07
CA ASN A 300 -4.08 -13.32 -28.13
C ASN A 300 -3.76 -11.88 -27.70
N LYS A 301 -4.03 -11.55 -26.42
CA LYS A 301 -3.70 -10.27 -25.78
C LYS A 301 -3.05 -10.54 -24.44
N LYS A 302 -2.10 -9.70 -24.02
CA LYS A 302 -1.52 -9.80 -22.66
C LYS A 302 -2.62 -9.56 -21.63
N THR A 303 -2.80 -10.50 -20.72
CA THR A 303 -3.69 -10.38 -19.56
C THR A 303 -2.90 -10.58 -18.27
N PHE A 304 -3.41 -9.98 -17.19
CA PHE A 304 -2.83 -10.10 -15.85
C PHE A 304 -3.93 -10.51 -14.89
N THR A 305 -3.64 -11.44 -14.00
CA THR A 305 -4.57 -11.89 -12.96
C THR A 305 -3.78 -12.16 -11.69
N VAL A 306 -4.24 -11.59 -10.57
CA VAL A 306 -3.74 -11.93 -9.25
C VAL A 306 -4.45 -13.21 -8.82
N ILE A 307 -3.66 -14.22 -8.48
CA ILE A 307 -4.18 -15.48 -7.97
C ILE A 307 -3.58 -15.79 -6.60
N ARG A 308 -4.28 -16.59 -5.81
CA ARG A 308 -3.67 -17.25 -4.65
C ARG A 308 -2.61 -18.22 -5.17
N ARG A 309 -1.38 -18.10 -4.66
CA ARG A 309 -0.34 -19.10 -4.91
C ARG A 309 -0.67 -20.32 -4.05
N LYS A 310 -0.98 -21.46 -4.67
CA LYS A 310 -1.02 -22.74 -3.95
C LYS A 310 0.39 -22.99 -3.40
N GLU A 311 0.49 -23.40 -2.14
CA GLU A 311 1.79 -23.77 -1.58
C GLU A 311 2.34 -24.94 -2.39
N HIS A 312 3.40 -24.69 -3.18
CA HIS A 312 4.29 -25.78 -3.52
C HIS A 312 4.94 -26.17 -2.20
N LYS A 313 4.83 -27.45 -1.82
CA LYS A 313 5.64 -28.06 -0.76
C LYS A 313 7.03 -27.44 -0.84
N LEU A 314 7.47 -26.83 0.26
CA LEU A 314 8.88 -26.52 0.46
C LEU A 314 9.59 -27.85 0.20
N VAL A 315 10.23 -27.99 -0.96
CA VAL A 315 11.26 -29.00 -1.12
C VAL A 315 12.27 -28.61 -0.07
N ALA A 316 12.35 -29.42 0.99
CA ALA A 316 13.44 -29.36 1.94
C ALA A 316 14.71 -29.30 1.10
N GLN A 317 15.39 -28.15 1.12
CA GLN A 317 16.79 -28.13 0.75
C GLN A 317 17.47 -28.92 1.86
N ARG A 318 17.63 -30.22 1.58
CA ARG A 318 18.56 -31.09 2.28
C ARG A 318 19.97 -30.56 2.03
N ASN A 319 20.74 -30.61 3.11
CA ASN A 319 22.16 -30.36 3.29
C ASN A 319 22.52 -28.91 3.58
#